data_AF-A0A1Q7Z0Q9-F1
#
_entry.id   AF-A0A1Q7Z0Q9-F1
#
_cell.length_a   1.000
_cell.length_b   1.000
_cell.length_c   1.000
_cell.angle_alpha   90.00
_cell.angle_beta   90.00
_cell.angle_gamma   90.00
#
_symmetry.space_group_name_H-M   'P 1'
#
loop_
_entity.id
_entity.type
_entity.pdbx_description
1 polymer ?
#
loop_
_entity_poly.entity_id
_entity_poly.type
_entity_poly.pdbx_seq_one_letter_code
_entity_poly.pdbx_strand_id
1 'polypeptide(L)'
;AGKFDKWDATLTFTSPDETTGVLEVKIQAATVDTGSGMKNRKLKSRDFFDVEQNPLITFKSTKFVRTGPHTFEVDGDFTIRGVSNPEKLTLTVSGKGTGSGEIKGSMVFNRKDYGMDKGIPFIKIADHIDVNFHLKGKRVGGPPLA
;
A
#
# COMPACT_ATOMS: atom_id res chain seq x y z
N ALA A 1 13.52 1.61 8.67
CA ALA A 1 12.09 1.87 8.44
C ALA A 1 11.91 3.29 7.91
N GLY A 2 10.86 3.53 7.15
CA GLY A 2 10.44 4.85 6.67
C GLY A 2 8.93 4.86 6.52
N LYS A 3 8.35 6.03 6.29
CA LYS A 3 6.91 6.23 6.13
C LYS A 3 6.61 7.24 5.02
N PHE A 4 5.35 7.34 4.65
CA PHE A 4 4.83 8.41 3.80
C PHE A 4 3.82 9.21 4.60
N ASP A 5 3.97 10.54 4.63
CA ASP A 5 3.12 11.41 5.45
C ASP A 5 1.80 11.78 4.78
N LYS A 6 1.67 11.64 3.45
CA LYS A 6 0.42 11.91 2.73
C LYS A 6 0.00 10.73 1.87
N TRP A 7 -1.19 10.23 2.15
CA TRP A 7 -1.83 9.16 1.42
C TRP A 7 -3.35 9.24 1.62
N ASP A 8 -4.07 8.66 0.68
CA ASP A 8 -5.52 8.48 0.69
C ASP A 8 -5.82 7.02 0.39
N ALA A 9 -6.84 6.47 1.07
CA ALA A 9 -7.31 5.12 0.83
C ALA A 9 -8.84 5.10 0.80
N THR A 10 -9.40 4.42 -0.19
CA THR A 10 -10.84 4.19 -0.31
C THR A 10 -11.10 2.71 -0.36
N LEU A 11 -11.99 2.23 0.50
CA LEU A 11 -12.49 0.87 0.49
C LEU A 11 -14.00 0.91 0.30
N THR A 12 -14.45 0.39 -0.84
CA THR A 12 -15.88 0.30 -1.17
C THR A 12 -16.27 -1.16 -1.31
N PHE A 13 -17.55 -1.46 -1.10
CA PHE A 13 -18.10 -2.79 -1.28
C PHE A 13 -19.34 -2.68 -2.14
N THR A 14 -19.46 -3.56 -3.14
CA THR A 14 -20.63 -3.59 -4.01
C THR A 14 -21.81 -4.34 -3.39
N SER A 15 -21.59 -5.02 -2.26
CA SER A 15 -22.61 -5.74 -1.49
C SER A 15 -22.20 -5.82 -0.01
N PRO A 16 -23.05 -6.33 0.89
CA PRO A 16 -22.65 -6.62 2.27
C PRO A 16 -21.56 -7.70 2.41
N ASP A 17 -21.25 -8.46 1.36
CA ASP A 17 -20.15 -9.42 1.33
C ASP A 17 -18.80 -8.71 1.19
N GLU A 18 -17.89 -8.98 2.13
CA GLU A 18 -16.55 -8.39 2.19
C GLU A 18 -15.67 -8.75 0.98
N THR A 19 -15.94 -9.87 0.31
CA THR A 19 -15.17 -10.30 -0.85
C THR A 19 -15.46 -9.47 -2.10
N THR A 20 -16.50 -8.64 -2.08
CA THR A 20 -16.78 -7.68 -3.16
C THR A 20 -16.14 -6.31 -2.95
N GLY A 21 -15.18 -6.26 -2.01
CA GLY A 21 -14.37 -5.09 -1.71
C GLY A 21 -13.54 -4.61 -2.90
N VAL A 22 -13.43 -3.29 -3.03
CA VAL A 22 -12.48 -2.61 -3.92
C VAL A 22 -11.66 -1.65 -3.06
N LEU A 23 -10.39 -1.96 -2.90
CA LEU A 23 -9.40 -1.13 -2.21
C LEU A 23 -8.59 -0.35 -3.26
N GLU A 24 -8.63 0.97 -3.14
CA GLU A 24 -7.73 1.87 -3.86
C GLU A 24 -6.92 2.68 -2.86
N VAL A 25 -5.59 2.71 -3.05
CA VAL A 25 -4.65 3.48 -2.23
C VAL A 25 -3.84 4.38 -3.13
N LYS A 26 -3.67 5.64 -2.74
CA LYS A 26 -2.83 6.64 -3.40
C LYS A 26 -1.89 7.26 -2.38
N ILE A 27 -0.59 7.20 -2.64
CA ILE A 27 0.45 7.70 -1.74
C ILE A 27 1.26 8.76 -2.49
N GLN A 28 1.49 9.90 -1.85
CA GLN A 28 2.31 10.97 -2.41
C GLN A 28 3.80 10.61 -2.21
N ALA A 29 4.46 10.17 -3.26
CA ALA A 29 5.83 9.63 -3.20
C ALA A 29 6.84 10.64 -2.64
N ALA A 30 6.63 11.93 -2.92
CA ALA A 30 7.45 13.03 -2.40
C ALA A 30 7.40 13.18 -0.87
N THR A 31 6.48 12.51 -0.18
CA THR A 31 6.33 12.55 1.29
C THR A 31 7.05 11.43 2.00
N VAL A 32 7.91 10.68 1.31
CA VAL A 32 8.80 9.72 1.97
C VAL A 32 9.64 10.40 3.04
N ASP A 33 9.61 9.79 4.23
CA ASP A 33 10.43 10.17 5.36
C ASP A 33 11.08 8.95 6.04
N THR A 34 12.40 9.00 6.15
CA THR A 34 13.25 8.02 6.83
C THR A 34 13.91 8.60 8.08
N GLY A 35 13.56 9.83 8.47
CA GLY A 35 14.22 10.60 9.52
C GLY A 35 15.55 11.24 9.09
N SER A 36 15.97 11.07 7.83
CA SER A 36 17.22 11.65 7.28
C SER A 36 16.95 12.37 5.97
N GLY A 37 17.13 13.71 5.97
CA GLY A 37 16.92 14.53 4.78
C GLY A 37 17.78 14.10 3.57
N MET A 38 19.00 13.62 3.82
CA MET A 38 19.88 13.11 2.76
C MET A 38 19.30 11.84 2.11
N LYS A 39 18.85 10.86 2.91
CA LYS A 39 18.23 9.63 2.41
C LYS A 39 16.90 9.94 1.70
N ASN A 40 16.09 10.82 2.28
CA ASN A 40 14.82 11.25 1.69
C ASN A 40 15.05 11.88 0.31
N ARG A 41 16.05 12.76 0.16
CA ARG A 41 16.41 13.35 -1.14
C ARG A 41 16.82 12.28 -2.16
N LYS A 42 17.57 11.26 -1.73
CA LYS A 42 17.95 10.17 -2.64
C LYS A 42 16.76 9.32 -3.06
N LEU A 43 15.88 8.95 -2.13
CA LEU A 43 14.68 8.17 -2.43
C LEU A 43 13.71 8.90 -3.38
N LYS A 44 13.68 10.24 -3.33
CA LYS A 44 12.85 11.04 -4.25
C LYS A 44 13.41 11.12 -5.67
N SER A 45 14.70 10.84 -5.86
CA SER A 45 15.37 10.99 -7.16
C SER A 45 14.92 9.94 -8.18
N ARG A 46 15.30 10.17 -9.45
CA ARG A 46 15.05 9.28 -10.59
C ARG A 46 15.56 7.84 -10.41
N ASP A 47 16.55 7.63 -9.55
CA ASP A 47 17.11 6.30 -9.27
C ASP A 47 16.20 5.44 -8.37
N PHE A 48 15.21 6.06 -7.72
CA PHE A 48 14.29 5.43 -6.78
C PHE A 48 12.85 5.77 -7.17
N PHE A 49 12.12 6.59 -6.40
CA PHE A 49 10.70 6.84 -6.65
C PHE A 49 10.42 7.77 -7.85
N ASP A 50 11.43 8.50 -8.32
CA ASP A 50 11.30 9.44 -9.46
C ASP A 50 10.10 10.39 -9.32
N VAL A 51 10.02 11.08 -8.18
CA VAL A 51 8.79 11.77 -7.76
C VAL A 51 8.40 12.95 -8.63
N GLU A 52 9.32 13.45 -9.45
CA GLU A 52 9.06 14.53 -10.40
C GLU A 52 8.23 14.04 -11.59
N GLN A 53 8.51 12.83 -12.09
CA GLN A 53 7.76 12.23 -13.21
C GLN A 53 6.61 11.34 -12.72
N ASN A 54 6.78 10.72 -11.55
CA ASN A 54 5.86 9.73 -10.99
C ASN A 54 5.50 10.12 -9.53
N PRO A 55 4.65 11.14 -9.34
CA PRO A 55 4.38 11.69 -8.01
C PRO A 55 3.56 10.74 -7.11
N LEU A 56 2.88 9.75 -7.70
CA LEU A 56 2.00 8.83 -7.00
C LEU A 56 2.55 7.40 -6.99
N ILE A 57 2.46 6.77 -5.83
CA ILE A 57 2.48 5.32 -5.68
C ILE A 57 1.02 4.89 -5.48
N THR A 58 0.56 3.88 -6.20
CA THR A 58 -0.84 3.44 -6.14
C THR A 58 -0.96 1.93 -5.96
N PHE A 59 -2.03 1.52 -5.30
CA PHE A 59 -2.48 0.13 -5.26
C PHE A 59 -3.97 0.09 -5.62
N LYS A 60 -4.36 -0.82 -6.51
CA LYS A 60 -5.76 -1.07 -6.84
C LYS A 60 -6.03 -2.57 -6.77
N SER A 61 -6.89 -2.98 -5.85
CA SER A 61 -7.26 -4.39 -5.71
C SER A 61 -8.00 -4.89 -6.95
N THR A 62 -7.71 -6.12 -7.33
CA THR A 62 -8.42 -6.87 -8.38
C THR A 62 -9.24 -8.00 -7.80
N LYS A 63 -8.87 -8.54 -6.62
CA LYS A 63 -9.57 -9.66 -5.98
C LYS A 63 -9.37 -9.68 -4.48
N PHE A 64 -10.45 -9.92 -3.74
CA PHE A 64 -10.41 -10.26 -2.31
C PHE A 64 -10.69 -11.75 -2.13
N VAL A 65 -9.83 -12.42 -1.36
CA VAL A 65 -9.98 -13.83 -0.99
C VAL A 65 -10.00 -13.92 0.53
N ARG A 66 -11.12 -14.36 1.12
CA ARG A 66 -11.20 -14.61 2.56
C ARG A 66 -10.39 -15.87 2.88
N THR A 67 -9.41 -15.75 3.78
CA THR A 67 -8.54 -16.85 4.23
C THR A 67 -8.84 -17.32 5.65
N GLY A 68 -9.70 -16.59 6.36
CA GLY A 68 -10.14 -16.93 7.72
C GLY A 68 -11.26 -16.01 8.18
N PRO A 69 -11.70 -16.10 9.45
CA PRO A 69 -12.82 -15.31 9.96
C PRO A 69 -12.63 -13.79 9.82
N HIS A 70 -11.38 -13.34 9.91
CA HIS A 70 -10.99 -11.92 9.90
C HIS A 70 -9.80 -11.64 8.98
N THR A 71 -9.36 -12.62 8.19
CA THR A 71 -8.14 -12.53 7.38
C THR A 71 -8.46 -12.66 5.90
N PHE A 72 -7.72 -11.89 5.09
CA PHE A 72 -7.90 -11.82 3.65
C PHE A 72 -6.56 -11.78 2.94
N GLU A 73 -6.50 -12.40 1.77
CA GLU A 73 -5.52 -12.08 0.74
C GLU A 73 -6.17 -11.16 -0.30
N VAL A 74 -5.46 -10.13 -0.71
CA VAL A 74 -5.94 -9.16 -1.70
C VAL A 74 -4.92 -9.05 -2.82
N ASP A 75 -5.29 -9.56 -3.99
CA ASP A 75 -4.51 -9.36 -5.20
C ASP A 75 -4.81 -7.95 -5.74
N GLY A 76 -3.81 -7.29 -6.30
CA GLY A 76 -3.99 -5.98 -6.92
C GLY A 76 -2.82 -5.50 -7.74
N ASP A 77 -3.05 -4.46 -8.52
CA ASP A 77 -2.02 -3.79 -9.30
C ASP A 77 -1.33 -2.76 -8.42
N PHE A 78 -0.05 -2.97 -8.14
CA PHE A 78 0.81 -2.03 -7.44
C PHE A 78 1.64 -1.25 -8.45
N THR A 79 1.53 0.08 -8.41
CA THR A 79 2.27 0.98 -9.28
C THR A 79 3.19 1.87 -8.48
N ILE A 80 4.46 1.87 -8.84
CA ILE A 80 5.50 2.70 -8.22
C ILE A 80 6.49 3.10 -9.30
N ARG A 81 6.85 4.40 -9.32
CA ARG A 81 7.77 4.96 -10.33
C ARG A 81 7.29 4.70 -11.78
N GLY A 82 5.97 4.70 -11.99
CA GLY A 82 5.36 4.49 -13.31
C GLY A 82 5.37 3.03 -13.81
N VAL A 83 5.89 2.08 -13.03
CA VAL A 83 5.86 0.65 -13.35
C VAL A 83 4.77 -0.02 -12.52
N SER A 84 3.91 -0.81 -13.17
CA SER A 84 2.80 -1.54 -12.54
C SER A 84 3.05 -3.04 -12.60
N ASN A 85 2.98 -3.73 -11.46
CA ASN A 85 3.04 -5.18 -11.37
C ASN A 85 1.94 -5.71 -10.42
N PRO A 86 1.52 -6.98 -10.60
CA PRO A 86 0.60 -7.62 -9.66
C PRO A 86 1.31 -7.92 -8.34
N GLU A 87 0.72 -7.49 -7.23
CA GLU A 87 1.19 -7.74 -5.87
C GLU A 87 0.05 -8.26 -5.00
N LYS A 88 0.42 -8.89 -3.89
CA LYS A 88 -0.54 -9.44 -2.92
C LYS A 88 -0.38 -8.79 -1.55
N LEU A 89 -1.51 -8.34 -0.99
CA LEU A 89 -1.62 -7.91 0.39
C LEU A 89 -2.18 -9.04 1.26
N THR A 90 -1.66 -9.16 2.48
CA THR A 90 -2.30 -9.94 3.54
C THR A 90 -2.93 -8.98 4.53
N LEU A 91 -4.23 -9.12 4.78
CA LEU A 91 -5.00 -8.23 5.65
C LEU A 91 -5.62 -8.98 6.83
N THR A 92 -5.71 -8.28 7.96
CA THR A 92 -6.57 -8.62 9.10
C THR A 92 -7.52 -7.47 9.38
N VAL A 93 -8.81 -7.75 9.45
CA VAL A 93 -9.89 -6.77 9.64
C VAL A 93 -10.55 -6.95 11.00
N SER A 94 -10.79 -5.85 11.71
CA SER A 94 -11.54 -5.84 12.98
C SER A 94 -12.61 -4.75 12.99
N GLY A 95 -13.61 -4.88 13.88
CA GLY A 95 -14.72 -3.92 13.98
C GLY A 95 -15.81 -4.07 12.92
N LYS A 96 -15.81 -5.19 12.19
CA LYS A 96 -16.84 -5.54 11.20
C LYS A 96 -18.26 -5.34 11.75
N GLY A 97 -19.12 -4.73 10.94
CA GLY A 97 -20.53 -4.49 11.29
C GLY A 97 -20.79 -3.37 12.31
N THR A 98 -19.74 -2.85 12.98
CA THR A 98 -19.91 -1.84 14.04
C THR A 98 -19.97 -0.39 13.53
N GLY A 99 -19.69 -0.18 12.24
CA GLY A 99 -19.59 1.15 11.63
C GLY A 99 -18.23 1.83 11.80
N SER A 100 -17.29 1.20 12.51
CA SER A 100 -15.88 1.58 12.59
C SER A 100 -15.00 0.34 12.64
N GLY A 101 -13.79 0.40 12.11
CA GLY A 101 -12.93 -0.77 12.11
C GLY A 101 -11.47 -0.43 11.89
N GLU A 102 -10.63 -1.46 12.04
CA GLU A 102 -9.21 -1.38 11.75
C GLU A 102 -8.85 -2.40 10.68
N ILE A 103 -7.95 -2.01 9.77
CA ILE A 103 -7.33 -2.89 8.80
C ILE A 103 -5.84 -2.85 9.06
N LYS A 104 -5.28 -4.00 9.42
CA LYS A 104 -3.83 -4.19 9.47
C LYS A 104 -3.44 -4.99 8.25
N GLY A 105 -2.39 -4.58 7.56
CA GLY A 105 -1.94 -5.33 6.40
C GLY A 105 -0.45 -5.26 6.18
N SER A 106 0.03 -6.22 5.40
CA SER A 106 1.40 -6.30 4.97
C SER A 106 1.50 -6.68 3.49
N MET A 107 2.63 -6.30 2.90
CA MET A 107 3.04 -6.65 1.54
C MET A 107 4.55 -6.82 1.54
N VAL A 108 5.05 -7.75 0.72
CA VAL A 108 6.47 -7.85 0.42
C VAL A 108 6.62 -7.81 -1.08
N PHE A 109 7.43 -6.89 -1.58
CA PHE A 109 7.72 -6.78 -3.00
C PHE A 109 9.23 -6.65 -3.24
N ASN A 110 9.68 -6.94 -4.45
CA ASN A 110 11.07 -6.72 -4.85
C ASN A 110 11.21 -5.37 -5.56
N ARG A 111 12.02 -4.46 -5.00
CA ARG A 111 12.19 -3.11 -5.57
C ARG A 111 12.76 -3.11 -6.99
N LYS A 112 13.49 -4.16 -7.39
CA LYS A 112 14.09 -4.28 -8.72
C LYS A 112 13.06 -4.50 -9.81
N ASP A 113 11.91 -5.09 -9.49
CA ASP A 113 10.80 -5.30 -10.42
C ASP A 113 10.18 -3.96 -10.88
N TYR A 114 10.54 -2.87 -10.21
CA TYR A 114 10.13 -1.49 -10.50
C TYR A 114 11.31 -0.62 -10.98
N GLY A 115 12.44 -1.25 -11.32
CA GLY A 115 13.64 -0.60 -11.84
C GLY A 115 14.42 0.22 -10.82
N MET A 116 14.21 -0.02 -9.52
CA MET A 116 15.01 0.57 -8.44
C MET A 116 16.27 -0.27 -8.18
N ASP A 117 17.13 -0.41 -9.18
CA ASP A 117 18.30 -1.31 -9.13
C ASP A 117 19.52 -0.69 -8.44
N LYS A 118 19.56 0.64 -8.33
CA LYS A 118 20.72 1.35 -7.81
C LYS A 118 20.86 1.13 -6.30
N GLY A 119 22.09 0.93 -5.86
CA GLY A 119 22.47 1.05 -4.46
C GLY A 119 22.76 2.51 -4.08
N ILE A 120 22.99 2.75 -2.80
CA ILE A 120 23.68 3.97 -2.36
C ILE A 120 25.13 3.54 -2.09
N PRO A 121 26.16 4.29 -2.55
CA PRO A 121 27.55 3.94 -2.30
C PRO A 121 27.79 3.61 -0.82
N PHE A 122 28.47 2.49 -0.55
CA PHE A 122 28.76 1.96 0.79
C PHE A 122 27.54 1.53 1.63
N ILE A 123 26.33 1.51 1.06
CA ILE A 123 25.10 1.07 1.74
C ILE A 123 24.44 -0.05 0.93
N LYS A 124 24.35 -1.24 1.54
CA LYS A 124 23.55 -2.34 1.00
C LYS A 124 22.08 -2.06 1.27
N ILE A 125 21.27 -2.04 0.21
CA ILE A 125 19.81 -1.93 0.29
C ILE A 125 19.25 -3.32 -0.02
N ALA A 126 18.37 -3.82 0.84
CA ALA A 126 17.67 -5.08 0.60
C ALA A 126 16.81 -4.96 -0.67
N ASP A 127 16.70 -6.05 -1.41
CA ASP A 127 15.86 -6.08 -2.61
C ASP A 127 14.39 -6.30 -2.24
N HIS A 128 14.13 -7.15 -1.24
CA HIS A 128 12.79 -7.34 -0.68
C HIS A 128 12.47 -6.21 0.29
N ILE A 129 11.32 -5.59 0.09
CA ILE A 129 10.81 -4.48 0.88
C ILE A 129 9.56 -4.92 1.60
N ASP A 130 9.61 -4.94 2.92
CA ASP A 130 8.45 -5.15 3.78
C ASP A 130 7.66 -3.84 3.95
N VAL A 131 6.39 -3.89 3.58
CA VAL A 131 5.42 -2.82 3.84
C VAL A 131 4.47 -3.30 4.91
N ASN A 132 4.26 -2.48 5.94
CA ASN A 132 3.24 -2.70 6.96
C ASN A 132 2.39 -1.45 7.07
N PHE A 133 1.08 -1.61 7.17
CA PHE A 133 0.16 -0.50 7.34
C PHE A 133 -0.94 -0.82 8.34
N HIS A 134 -1.44 0.24 8.97
CA HIS A 134 -2.54 0.18 9.91
C HIS A 134 -3.50 1.31 9.58
N LEU A 135 -4.65 0.95 9.04
CA LEU A 135 -5.72 1.88 8.68
C LEU A 135 -6.81 1.81 9.73
N LYS A 136 -7.33 2.96 10.12
CA LYS A 136 -8.54 3.07 10.93
C LYS A 136 -9.61 3.74 10.09
N GLY A 137 -10.76 3.11 9.97
CA GLY A 137 -11.85 3.56 9.13
C GLY A 137 -13.14 3.72 9.91
N LYS A 138 -13.96 4.68 9.47
CA LYS A 138 -15.36 4.79 9.85
C LYS A 138 -16.20 4.64 8.61
N ARG A 139 -17.30 3.89 8.68
CA ARG A 139 -18.24 3.76 7.57
C ARG A 139 -18.83 5.14 7.27
N VAL A 140 -18.70 5.57 6.02
CA VAL A 140 -19.21 6.86 5.53
C VAL A 140 -20.58 6.75 4.88
N GLY A 141 -21.01 5.54 4.46
CA GLY A 141 -22.32 5.28 3.86
C GLY A 141 -22.58 3.79 3.61
N GLY A 142 -23.76 3.46 3.08
CA GLY A 142 -24.18 2.09 2.75
C GLY A 142 -24.61 1.23 3.95
N PRO A 143 -25.19 0.04 3.70
CA PRO A 143 -25.56 -0.89 4.77
C PRO A 143 -24.32 -1.43 5.51
N PRO A 144 -24.47 -2.02 6.70
CA PRO A 144 -23.36 -2.69 7.37
C PRO A 144 -22.88 -3.89 6.55
N LEU A 145 -21.59 -4.25 6.69
CA LEU A 145 -21.07 -5.51 6.19
C LEU A 145 -21.71 -6.68 6.97
N ALA A 146 -21.98 -7.77 6.26
CA ALA A 146 -22.57 -8.99 6.80
C ALA A 146 -21.51 -9.91 7.40
#